data_AF-A0A8S1ZCS7-F1
#
_entry.id   AF-A0A8S1ZCS7-F1
#
_cell.length_a   1.000
_cell.length_b   1.000
_cell.length_c   1.000
_cell.angle_alpha   90.00
_cell.angle_beta   90.00
_cell.angle_gamma   90.00
#
_symmetry.space_group_name_H-M   'P 1'
#
loop_
_entity.id
_entity.type
_entity.pdbx_description
1 polymer ?
#
loop_
_entity_poly.entity_id
_entity_poly.type
_entity_poly.pdbx_seq_one_letter_code
_entity_poly.pdbx_strand_id
1 'polypeptide(L)'
;MEKVVRFQVLCPPLKGGLLRGRQHSTVMNIRAQTRSRVSINPVIGWEIVTFSAVETLENGSPSVDALLAMLPYFRDFKCGLYEVSLLVEEEQRSCLAEDFLVQWMQQTLTSIVVSEYNTYIRVQIFGGNHGVSNALSLIVTSLRQNVFN
;
A
#
# COMPACT_ATOMS: atom_id res chain seq x y z
N MET A 1 -5.49 21.11 -10.02
CA MET A 1 -5.15 21.33 -8.60
C MET A 1 -4.19 20.23 -8.18
N GLU A 2 -3.02 20.58 -7.67
CA GLU A 2 -2.03 19.62 -7.17
C GLU A 2 -2.31 19.31 -5.70
N LYS A 3 -2.29 18.02 -5.33
CA LYS A 3 -2.41 17.58 -3.94
C LYS A 3 -1.33 16.53 -3.65
N VAL A 4 -0.91 16.45 -2.38
CA VAL A 4 0.02 15.41 -1.93
C VAL A 4 -0.78 14.15 -1.69
N VAL A 5 -0.49 13.09 -2.45
CA VAL A 5 -1.03 11.75 -2.21
C VAL A 5 -0.01 10.97 -1.40
N ARG A 6 -0.48 10.26 -0.37
CA ARG A 6 0.36 9.47 0.54
C ARG A 6 -0.29 8.12 0.82
N PHE A 7 0.50 7.05 0.76
CA PHE A 7 0.12 5.71 1.20
C PHE A 7 1.13 5.19 2.22
N GLN A 8 0.65 4.44 3.20
CA GLN A 8 1.50 3.86 4.24
C GLN A 8 1.23 2.36 4.36
N VAL A 9 2.29 1.56 4.43
CA VAL A 9 2.19 0.10 4.57
C VAL A 9 2.96 -0.35 5.81
N LEU A 10 2.29 -1.15 6.64
CA LEU A 10 2.86 -1.80 7.81
C LEU A 10 3.51 -3.13 7.41
N CYS A 11 4.78 -3.30 7.74
CA CYS A 11 5.59 -4.46 7.34
C CYS A 11 6.25 -5.12 8.57
N PRO A 12 6.24 -6.45 8.71
CA PRO A 12 6.89 -7.11 9.84
C PRO A 12 8.42 -6.94 9.77
N PRO A 13 9.11 -6.93 10.93
CA PRO A 13 10.52 -6.61 11.04
C PRO A 13 11.39 -7.74 10.45
N LEU A 14 10.80 -8.90 10.18
CA LEU A 14 11.39 -10.00 9.41
C LEU A 14 11.49 -9.73 7.89
N LYS A 15 11.22 -8.50 7.43
CA LYS A 15 11.59 -7.99 6.10
C LYS A 15 12.66 -6.87 6.17
N GLY A 16 13.00 -6.38 7.37
CA GLY A 16 13.85 -5.19 7.60
C GLY A 16 15.36 -5.42 7.44
N GLY A 17 15.84 -6.67 7.57
CA GLY A 17 17.23 -7.03 7.24
C GLY A 17 17.53 -7.00 5.74
N LEU A 18 16.52 -7.22 4.90
CA LEU A 18 16.63 -7.14 3.44
C LEU A 18 16.57 -5.69 2.94
N LEU A 19 15.75 -4.85 3.57
CA LEU A 19 15.52 -3.44 3.21
C LEU A 19 16.71 -2.51 3.50
N ARG A 20 17.55 -2.84 4.50
CA ARG A 20 18.66 -1.97 4.95
C ARG A 20 20.02 -2.20 4.27
N GLY A 21 20.24 -3.32 3.58
CA GLY A 21 21.56 -3.69 3.04
C GLY A 21 21.63 -3.81 1.51
N ARG A 22 20.78 -4.64 0.88
CA ARG A 22 20.76 -4.86 -0.58
C ARG A 22 19.73 -3.99 -1.32
N GLN A 23 18.69 -3.53 -0.61
CA GLN A 23 17.51 -2.88 -1.20
C GLN A 23 17.50 -1.35 -1.08
N HIS A 24 18.56 -0.71 -0.58
CA HIS A 24 18.73 0.73 -0.83
C HIS A 24 18.68 1.00 -2.34
N SER A 25 19.28 0.12 -3.13
CA SER A 25 19.17 0.10 -4.59
C SER A 25 17.71 -0.07 -5.07
N THR A 26 16.94 -0.99 -4.49
CA THR A 26 15.50 -1.18 -4.81
C THR A 26 14.69 0.08 -4.54
N VAL A 27 14.80 0.66 -3.34
CA VAL A 27 14.05 1.87 -3.00
C VAL A 27 14.49 3.04 -3.89
N MET A 28 15.77 3.17 -4.18
CA MET A 28 16.28 4.18 -5.11
C MET A 28 15.79 3.94 -6.54
N ASN A 29 15.73 2.69 -7.00
CA ASN A 29 15.21 2.32 -8.32
C ASN A 29 13.72 2.65 -8.42
N ILE A 30 12.93 2.30 -7.42
CA ILE A 30 11.49 2.61 -7.39
C ILE A 30 11.28 4.12 -7.37
N ARG A 31 12.04 4.86 -6.54
CA ARG A 31 12.01 6.33 -6.54
C ARG A 31 12.36 6.90 -7.93
N ALA A 32 13.39 6.38 -8.58
CA ALA A 32 13.83 6.84 -9.91
C ALA A 32 12.81 6.53 -11.02
N GLN A 33 12.19 5.35 -10.97
CA GLN A 33 11.22 4.89 -11.96
C GLN A 33 9.87 5.61 -11.83
N THR A 34 9.39 5.77 -10.60
CA THR A 34 8.03 6.26 -10.32
C THR A 34 7.98 7.75 -10.01
N ARG A 35 9.12 8.37 -9.69
CA ARG A 35 9.23 9.74 -9.17
C ARG A 35 8.50 9.95 -7.83
N SER A 36 8.11 8.86 -7.15
CA SER A 36 7.56 8.94 -5.79
C SER A 36 8.67 9.06 -4.76
N ARG A 37 8.41 9.82 -3.70
CA ARG A 37 9.20 9.74 -2.46
C ARG A 37 8.81 8.45 -1.73
N VAL A 38 9.80 7.73 -1.23
CA VAL A 38 9.59 6.51 -0.43
C VAL A 38 10.38 6.64 0.86
N SER A 39 9.78 6.52 2.04
CA SER A 39 10.51 6.52 3.33
C SER A 39 10.16 5.29 4.15
N ILE A 40 11.10 4.85 4.99
CA ILE A 40 10.93 3.69 5.87
C ILE A 40 11.19 4.16 7.30
N ASN A 41 10.18 4.03 8.16
CA ASN A 41 10.26 4.43 9.56
C ASN A 41 10.12 3.17 10.44
N PRO A 42 11.10 2.86 11.29
CA PRO A 42 10.97 1.76 12.24
C PRO A 42 9.91 2.08 13.30
N VAL A 43 9.12 1.08 13.67
CA VAL A 43 8.19 1.09 14.81
C VAL A 43 8.42 -0.17 15.64
N ILE A 44 7.95 -0.21 16.88
CA ILE A 44 8.23 -1.35 17.78
C ILE A 44 7.69 -2.64 17.14
N GLY A 45 8.61 -3.53 16.78
CA GLY A 45 8.28 -4.82 16.19
C GLY A 45 7.70 -4.76 14.77
N TRP A 46 7.80 -3.64 14.04
CA TRP A 46 7.33 -3.46 12.64
C TRP A 46 8.13 -2.34 11.91
N GLU A 47 7.92 -2.16 10.62
CA GLU A 47 8.38 -0.99 9.85
C GLU A 47 7.18 -0.39 9.08
N ILE A 48 7.10 0.94 9.01
CA ILE A 48 6.13 1.65 8.18
C ILE A 48 6.85 2.19 6.94
N VAL A 49 6.42 1.71 5.77
CA VAL A 49 6.88 2.22 4.48
C VAL A 49 5.88 3.24 3.97
N THR A 50 6.32 4.47 3.73
CA THR A 50 5.49 5.56 3.23
C THR A 50 5.85 5.87 1.78
N PHE A 51 4.85 5.95 0.91
CA PHE A 51 4.94 6.35 -0.49
C PHE A 51 4.21 7.68 -0.64
N SER A 52 4.83 8.68 -1.26
CA SER A 52 4.17 9.98 -1.43
C SER A 52 4.67 10.74 -2.65
N ALA A 53 3.76 11.44 -3.31
CA ALA A 53 4.08 12.34 -4.42
C ALA A 53 3.09 13.51 -4.47
N VAL A 54 3.52 14.60 -5.11
CA VAL A 54 2.61 15.67 -5.53
C VAL A 54 1.97 15.21 -6.84
N GLU A 55 0.65 15.09 -6.87
CA GLU A 55 -0.09 14.52 -7.99
C GLU A 55 -1.24 15.44 -8.42
N THR A 56 -1.69 15.24 -9.67
CA THR A 56 -2.95 15.77 -10.20
C THR A 56 -3.85 14.61 -10.60
N LEU A 57 -5.17 14.80 -10.54
CA LEU A 57 -6.13 13.74 -10.87
C LEU A 57 -5.99 13.20 -12.31
N GLU A 58 -5.66 14.08 -13.26
CA GLU A 58 -5.58 13.82 -14.70
C GLU A 58 -4.34 13.02 -15.13
N ASN A 59 -3.28 13.06 -14.32
CA ASN A 59 -2.04 12.35 -14.62
C ASN A 59 -2.00 10.99 -13.90
N GLY A 60 -1.02 10.15 -14.29
CA GLY A 60 -0.70 8.92 -13.58
C GLY A 60 -0.40 9.17 -12.09
N SER A 61 -0.38 8.10 -11.30
CA SER A 61 -0.18 8.19 -9.85
C SER A 61 1.16 7.61 -9.43
N PRO A 62 2.22 8.43 -9.37
CA PRO A 62 3.53 8.05 -8.85
C PRO A 62 3.48 7.27 -7.54
N SER A 63 2.63 7.67 -6.59
CA SER A 63 2.55 7.03 -5.27
C SER A 63 1.89 5.65 -5.34
N VAL A 64 0.87 5.46 -6.19
CA VAL A 64 0.28 4.14 -6.46
C VAL A 64 1.29 3.25 -7.18
N ASP A 65 1.95 3.76 -8.22
CA ASP A 65 2.94 3.00 -9.00
C ASP A 65 4.09 2.51 -8.11
N ALA A 66 4.57 3.37 -7.20
CA ALA A 66 5.63 3.02 -6.27
C ALA A 66 5.21 1.95 -5.27
N LEU A 67 3.98 2.02 -4.78
CA LEU A 67 3.42 1.02 -3.88
C LEU A 67 3.25 -0.34 -4.58
N LEU A 68 2.71 -0.35 -5.80
CA LEU A 68 2.58 -1.57 -6.60
C LEU A 68 3.94 -2.17 -6.96
N ALA A 69 4.94 -1.35 -7.28
CA ALA A 69 6.31 -1.79 -7.53
C ALA A 69 6.96 -2.44 -6.29
N MET A 70 6.50 -2.09 -5.08
CA MET A 70 6.96 -2.71 -3.84
C MET A 70 6.27 -4.04 -3.50
N LEU A 71 5.17 -4.39 -4.17
CA LEU A 71 4.38 -5.59 -3.87
C LEU A 71 5.19 -6.90 -3.82
N PRO A 72 6.14 -7.18 -4.76
CA PRO A 72 6.96 -8.39 -4.71
C PRO A 72 7.71 -8.61 -3.40
N TYR A 73 8.03 -7.52 -2.68
CA TYR A 73 8.75 -7.56 -1.41
C TYR A 73 7.83 -7.84 -0.21
N PHE A 74 6.50 -7.83 -0.43
CA PHE A 74 5.52 -8.17 0.59
C PHE A 74 5.11 -9.65 0.58
N ARG A 75 5.65 -10.47 -0.32
CA ARG A 75 5.39 -11.91 -0.37
C ARG A 75 5.83 -12.62 0.92
N ASP A 76 5.00 -13.53 1.42
CA ASP A 76 5.39 -14.52 2.41
C ASP A 76 6.03 -15.72 1.71
N PHE A 77 7.31 -15.96 1.99
CA PHE A 77 8.07 -17.06 1.40
C PHE A 77 7.63 -18.45 1.90
N LYS A 78 6.95 -18.53 3.05
CA LYS A 78 6.54 -19.81 3.63
C LYS A 78 5.32 -20.41 2.94
N CYS A 79 4.32 -19.58 2.64
CA CYS A 79 3.07 -20.02 2.01
C CYS A 79 2.94 -19.58 0.55
N GLY A 80 3.84 -18.73 0.05
CA GLY A 80 3.81 -18.20 -1.32
C GLY A 80 2.74 -17.15 -1.56
N LEU A 81 1.90 -16.85 -0.56
CA LEU A 81 0.85 -15.83 -0.59
C LEU A 81 1.44 -14.45 -0.33
N TYR A 82 0.66 -13.43 -0.71
CA TYR A 82 0.98 -12.03 -0.46
C TYR A 82 0.12 -11.53 0.68
N GLU A 83 0.74 -10.79 1.60
CA GLU A 83 0.07 -10.04 2.65
C GLU A 83 0.52 -8.59 2.58
N VAL A 84 -0.44 -7.68 2.41
CA VAL A 84 -0.21 -6.23 2.46
C VAL A 84 -1.08 -5.65 3.55
N SER A 85 -0.50 -4.83 4.43
CA SER A 85 -1.22 -4.09 5.47
C SER A 85 -1.16 -2.61 5.18
N LEU A 86 -2.17 -2.06 4.52
CA LEU A 86 -2.28 -0.63 4.26
C LEU A 86 -2.78 0.09 5.53
N LEU A 87 -2.17 1.22 5.86
CA LEU A 87 -2.62 2.12 6.91
C LEU A 87 -3.34 3.30 6.24
N VAL A 88 -4.58 3.52 6.65
CA VAL A 88 -5.50 4.51 6.09
C VAL A 88 -5.89 5.46 7.22
N GLU A 89 -5.91 6.76 6.91
CA GLU A 89 -6.34 7.80 7.86
C GLU A 89 -7.86 7.69 8.09
N GLU A 90 -8.32 8.04 9.30
CA GLU A 90 -9.71 7.87 9.72
C GLU A 90 -10.68 8.67 8.84
N GLU A 91 -10.24 9.82 8.35
CA GLU A 91 -10.95 10.70 7.43
C GLU A 91 -11.35 10.01 6.12
N GLN A 92 -10.62 8.97 5.72
CA GLN A 92 -10.84 8.22 4.48
C GLN A 92 -11.67 6.93 4.71
N ARG A 93 -12.20 6.71 5.92
CA ARG A 93 -13.01 5.52 6.27
C ARG A 93 -14.16 5.28 5.29
N SER A 94 -14.77 6.35 4.79
CA SER A 94 -15.89 6.25 3.84
C SER A 94 -15.53 5.52 2.54
N CYS A 95 -14.26 5.50 2.13
CA CYS A 95 -13.77 4.73 0.99
C CYS A 95 -13.73 3.21 1.24
N LEU A 96 -13.83 2.79 2.50
CA LEU A 96 -13.73 1.40 2.94
C LEU A 96 -15.10 0.85 3.39
N ALA A 97 -16.19 1.38 2.82
CA ALA A 97 -17.53 0.88 3.09
C ALA A 97 -17.65 -0.62 2.73
N GLU A 98 -18.45 -1.35 3.52
CA GLU A 98 -18.56 -2.81 3.44
C GLU A 98 -18.93 -3.30 2.03
N ASP A 99 -19.84 -2.61 1.34
CA ASP A 99 -20.25 -2.93 -0.03
C ASP A 99 -19.07 -2.91 -1.02
N PHE A 100 -18.17 -1.91 -0.91
CA PHE A 100 -16.97 -1.84 -1.75
C PHE A 100 -15.99 -2.96 -1.43
N LEU A 101 -15.80 -3.28 -0.15
CA LEU A 101 -14.90 -4.35 0.27
C LEU A 101 -15.38 -5.70 -0.26
N VAL A 102 -16.68 -6.01 -0.13
CA VAL A 102 -17.29 -7.23 -0.66
C VAL A 102 -17.10 -7.32 -2.16
N GLN A 103 -17.37 -6.23 -2.88
CA GLN A 103 -17.18 -6.18 -4.32
C GLN A 103 -15.71 -6.43 -4.72
N TRP A 104 -14.76 -5.77 -4.06
CA TRP A 104 -13.33 -5.95 -4.35
C TRP A 104 -12.85 -7.37 -4.03
N MET A 105 -13.28 -7.96 -2.92
CA MET A 105 -12.95 -9.36 -2.58
C MET A 105 -13.43 -10.33 -3.66
N GLN A 106 -14.67 -10.17 -4.14
CA GLN A 106 -15.23 -11.02 -5.19
C GLN A 106 -14.50 -10.86 -6.53
N GLN A 107 -14.20 -9.62 -6.93
CA GLN A 107 -13.54 -9.33 -8.21
C GLN A 107 -12.09 -9.81 -8.26
N THR A 108 -11.40 -9.81 -7.11
CA THR A 108 -9.95 -10.04 -7.06
C THR A 108 -9.60 -11.41 -6.48
N LEU A 109 -10.58 -12.16 -5.98
CA LEU A 109 -10.40 -13.44 -5.28
C LEU A 109 -9.40 -13.29 -4.11
N THR A 110 -9.53 -12.20 -3.36
CA THR A 110 -8.70 -11.91 -2.18
C THR A 110 -9.55 -11.88 -0.91
N SER A 111 -8.90 -12.07 0.22
CA SER A 111 -9.48 -11.77 1.53
C SER A 111 -9.02 -10.38 1.95
N ILE A 112 -9.97 -9.48 2.21
CA ILE A 112 -9.70 -8.13 2.73
C ILE A 112 -10.27 -8.04 4.14
N VAL A 113 -9.43 -7.69 5.11
CA VAL A 113 -9.82 -7.53 6.51
C VAL A 113 -9.53 -6.10 6.92
N VAL A 114 -10.54 -5.42 7.46
CA VAL A 114 -10.39 -4.07 8.00
C VAL A 114 -10.45 -4.12 9.52
N SER A 115 -9.45 -3.53 10.16
CA SER A 115 -9.34 -3.46 11.62
C SER A 115 -8.76 -2.12 12.04
N GLU A 116 -8.85 -1.79 13.33
CA GLU A 116 -8.18 -0.61 13.87
C GLU A 116 -6.71 -0.90 14.19
N TYR A 117 -5.83 0.08 14.01
CA TYR A 117 -4.42 0.02 14.35
C TYR A 117 -3.92 1.39 14.83
N ASN A 118 -3.81 1.56 16.14
CA ASN A 118 -3.55 2.86 16.78
C ASN A 118 -4.58 3.91 16.29
N THR A 119 -4.12 4.99 15.66
CA THR A 119 -4.95 6.06 15.10
C THR A 119 -5.31 5.84 13.63
N TYR A 120 -4.98 4.67 13.06
CA TYR A 120 -5.21 4.35 11.66
C TYR A 120 -6.22 3.22 11.53
N ILE A 121 -6.86 3.18 10.37
CA ILE A 121 -7.57 2.01 9.88
C ILE A 121 -6.56 1.14 9.14
N ARG A 122 -6.44 -0.11 9.56
CA ARG A 122 -5.59 -1.11 8.91
C ARG A 122 -6.42 -1.94 7.94
N VAL A 123 -6.05 -1.92 6.66
CA VAL A 123 -6.62 -2.76 5.61
C VAL A 123 -5.61 -3.84 5.26
N GLN A 124 -5.91 -5.07 5.63
CA GLN A 124 -5.09 -6.24 5.32
C GLN A 124 -5.64 -6.97 4.11
N ILE A 125 -4.78 -7.21 3.11
CA ILE A 125 -5.14 -7.89 1.87
C ILE A 125 -4.32 -9.17 1.78
N PHE A 126 -4.99 -10.31 1.62
CA PHE A 126 -4.39 -11.63 1.51
C PHE A 126 -4.82 -12.34 0.24
N GLY A 127 -3.88 -13.00 -0.43
CA GLY A 127 -4.19 -13.84 -1.59
C GLY A 127 -3.00 -14.12 -2.49
N GLY A 128 -3.28 -14.54 -3.72
CA GLY A 128 -2.29 -14.71 -4.77
C GLY A 128 -1.80 -13.36 -5.32
N ASN A 129 -0.62 -13.36 -5.98
CA ASN A 129 0.03 -12.15 -6.49
C ASN A 129 -0.92 -11.24 -7.30
N HIS A 130 -1.59 -11.81 -8.31
CA HIS A 130 -2.49 -11.05 -9.18
C HIS A 130 -3.71 -10.51 -8.43
N GLY A 131 -4.29 -11.32 -7.53
CA GLY A 131 -5.44 -10.89 -6.72
C GLY A 131 -5.06 -9.72 -5.82
N VAL A 132 -3.96 -9.85 -5.07
CA VAL A 132 -3.50 -8.79 -4.15
C VAL A 132 -3.10 -7.53 -4.91
N SER A 133 -2.40 -7.66 -6.04
CA SER A 133 -2.04 -6.52 -6.88
C SER A 133 -3.28 -5.75 -7.35
N ASN A 134 -4.30 -6.48 -7.83
CA ASN A 134 -5.54 -5.87 -8.31
C ASN A 134 -6.34 -5.24 -7.17
N ALA A 135 -6.49 -5.95 -6.04
CA ALA A 135 -7.20 -5.44 -4.87
C ALA A 135 -6.52 -4.17 -4.34
N LEU A 136 -5.19 -4.20 -4.21
CA LEU A 136 -4.42 -3.06 -3.75
C LEU A 136 -4.61 -1.88 -4.70
N SER A 137 -4.52 -2.09 -6.02
CA SER A 137 -4.74 -1.05 -7.03
C SER A 137 -6.14 -0.41 -6.92
N LEU A 138 -7.19 -1.21 -6.75
CA LEU A 138 -8.57 -0.70 -6.58
C LEU A 138 -8.70 0.16 -5.32
N ILE A 139 -8.23 -0.34 -4.18
CA ILE A 139 -8.31 0.35 -2.89
C ILE A 139 -7.57 1.68 -2.95
N VAL A 140 -6.31 1.68 -3.39
CA VAL A 140 -5.47 2.89 -3.38
C VAL A 140 -5.92 3.91 -4.43
N THR A 141 -6.51 3.47 -5.53
CA THR A 141 -7.13 4.37 -6.51
C THR A 141 -8.36 5.05 -5.92
N SER A 142 -9.20 4.32 -5.19
CA SER A 142 -10.36 4.90 -4.48
C SER A 142 -9.91 5.91 -3.41
N LEU A 143 -8.91 5.56 -2.60
CA LEU A 143 -8.34 6.47 -1.60
C LEU A 143 -7.73 7.72 -2.25
N ARG A 144 -7.03 7.57 -3.37
CA ARG A 144 -6.51 8.71 -4.15
C ARG A 144 -7.62 9.63 -4.61
N GLN A 145 -8.71 9.09 -5.18
CA GLN A 145 -9.84 9.90 -5.63
C GLN A 145 -10.44 10.72 -4.49
N ASN A 146 -10.57 10.13 -3.30
CA ASN A 146 -11.01 10.84 -2.11
C ASN A 146 -10.08 11.98 -1.69
N VAL A 147 -8.76 11.85 -1.86
CA VAL A 147 -7.83 12.97 -1.63
C VAL A 147 -8.14 14.14 -2.56
N PHE A 148 -8.59 13.90 -3.80
CA PHE A 148 -8.88 14.96 -4.77
C PHE A 148 -10.27 15.57 -4.67
N ASN A 149 -11.23 14.84 -4.12
CA ASN A 149 -12.54 15.38 -3.74
C ASN A 149 -12.41 16.44 -2.62
#